data_AF-A0A955PWM8-F1
#
_entry.id   AF-A0A955PWM8-F1
#
_cell.length_a   1.000
_cell.length_b   1.000
_cell.length_c   1.000
_cell.angle_alpha   90.00
_cell.angle_beta   90.00
_cell.angle_gamma   90.00
#
_symmetry.space_group_name_H-M   'P 1'
#
loop_
_entity.id
_entity.type
_entity.pdbx_description
1 polymer ?
#
loop_
_entity_poly.entity_id
_entity_poly.type
_entity_poly.pdbx_seq_one_letter_code
_entity_poly.pdbx_strand_id
1 'polypeptide(L)'
;MAQSLPLNVRVSREEIYSAFEPFVHQRFRSSDIRWKRRVFRSWRKKFLEFWQQKIFKRLNTSFGGRQYKVKNTYENFWGSTETGAHLSTIGKATPCLWGEDRMLARGIGTKRVHLLLLKRALEAVQPESVLEVGSGYGINLFVLSGYFPAIQFSGLELTRQGALAAKKIGTMSCLSQDIVNFAPDKIIDVNANRRVNFYQGSAKNLPFADNSFDVVYTVLALEAMEEIRHQALQELARVA
;
A
#
# COMPACT_ATOMS: atom_id res chain seq x y z
N MET A 1 0.95 -34.62 -6.09
CA MET A 1 -0.21 -33.84 -5.59
C MET A 1 0.16 -33.31 -4.22
N ALA A 2 0.52 -32.03 -4.12
CA ALA A 2 0.82 -31.40 -2.83
C ALA A 2 -0.48 -31.25 -2.04
N GLN A 3 -0.55 -31.80 -0.83
CA GLN A 3 -1.66 -31.55 0.08
C GLN A 3 -1.62 -30.07 0.47
N SER A 4 -2.68 -29.32 0.17
CA SER A 4 -2.80 -27.94 0.63
C SER A 4 -2.94 -27.95 2.15
N LEU A 5 -1.86 -27.66 2.86
CA LEU A 5 -1.97 -27.30 4.28
C LEU A 5 -2.87 -26.07 4.39
N PRO A 6 -3.87 -26.07 5.28
CA PRO A 6 -4.75 -24.93 5.43
C PRO A 6 -3.93 -23.72 5.94
N LEU A 7 -3.69 -22.76 5.06
CA LEU A 7 -3.05 -21.49 5.40
C LEU A 7 -3.87 -20.79 6.48
N ASN A 8 -3.37 -20.78 7.73
CA ASN A 8 -4.04 -20.11 8.83
C ASN A 8 -3.69 -18.61 8.82
N VAL A 9 -4.31 -17.87 7.90
CA VAL A 9 -4.16 -16.41 7.76
C VAL A 9 -5.21 -15.62 8.58
N ARG A 10 -5.81 -16.26 9.59
CA ARG A 10 -6.88 -15.64 10.37
C ARG A 10 -6.34 -14.47 11.19
N VAL A 11 -7.01 -13.33 11.05
CA VAL A 11 -6.81 -12.16 11.90
C VAL A 11 -8.13 -11.87 12.60
N SER A 12 -8.08 -11.72 13.92
CA SER A 12 -9.25 -11.40 14.73
C SER A 12 -9.74 -9.98 14.45
N ARG A 13 -11.00 -9.73 14.80
CA ARG A 13 -11.54 -8.37 14.73
C ARG A 13 -10.76 -7.44 15.65
N GLU A 14 -10.38 -7.91 16.82
CA GLU A 14 -9.66 -7.15 17.84
C GLU A 14 -8.28 -6.70 17.33
N GLU A 15 -7.54 -7.58 16.65
CA GLU A 15 -6.25 -7.23 16.05
C GLU A 15 -6.40 -6.20 14.94
N ILE A 16 -7.39 -6.35 14.06
CA ILE A 16 -7.70 -5.36 13.01
C ILE A 16 -7.97 -3.98 13.63
N TYR A 17 -8.79 -3.93 14.67
CA TYR A 17 -9.16 -2.68 15.31
C TYR A 17 -7.95 -2.07 16.02
N SER A 18 -7.14 -2.87 16.72
CA SER A 18 -5.90 -2.42 17.36
C SER A 18 -4.91 -1.84 16.35
N ALA A 19 -4.76 -2.48 15.18
CA ALA A 19 -3.92 -1.97 14.10
C ALA A 19 -4.42 -0.62 13.57
N PHE A 20 -5.74 -0.43 13.46
CA PHE A 20 -6.33 0.78 12.89
C PHE A 20 -6.51 1.93 13.89
N GLU A 21 -6.72 1.64 15.18
CA GLU A 21 -7.17 2.59 16.20
C GLU A 21 -6.33 3.88 16.29
N PRO A 22 -4.99 3.86 16.21
CA PRO A 22 -4.19 5.08 16.31
C PRO A 22 -4.51 6.13 15.24
N PHE A 23 -5.17 5.74 14.15
CA PHE A 23 -5.56 6.61 13.05
C PHE A 23 -7.02 7.06 13.10
N VAL A 24 -7.78 6.59 14.09
CA VAL A 24 -9.18 6.97 14.31
C VAL A 24 -9.21 8.27 15.12
N HIS A 25 -9.77 9.32 14.53
CA HIS A 25 -9.91 10.63 15.18
C HIS A 25 -11.23 10.76 15.92
N GLN A 26 -12.29 10.17 15.39
CA GLN A 26 -13.62 10.27 15.97
C GLN A 26 -14.51 9.09 15.53
N ARG A 27 -15.28 8.55 16.48
CA ARG A 27 -16.31 7.54 16.23
C ARG A 27 -17.71 8.15 16.31
N PHE A 28 -18.65 7.56 15.56
CA PHE A 28 -20.03 8.04 15.45
C PHE A 28 -21.02 6.90 15.62
N ARG A 29 -22.17 7.20 16.24
CA ARG A 29 -23.32 6.30 16.22
C ARG A 29 -23.99 6.29 14.84
N SER A 30 -24.73 5.24 14.53
CA SER A 30 -25.45 5.08 13.26
C SER A 30 -26.45 6.22 12.99
N SER A 31 -27.06 6.75 14.04
CA SER A 31 -28.03 7.84 13.99
C SER A 31 -27.42 9.24 14.01
N ASP A 32 -26.09 9.40 14.13
CA ASP A 32 -25.47 10.73 14.28
C ASP A 32 -25.63 11.56 12.99
N ILE A 33 -26.34 12.69 13.10
CA ILE A 33 -26.60 13.60 11.99
C ILE A 33 -25.31 14.24 11.45
N ARG A 34 -24.29 14.43 12.31
CA ARG A 34 -22.98 14.98 11.91
C ARG A 34 -22.26 14.01 10.98
N TRP A 35 -22.35 12.71 11.24
CA TRP A 35 -21.84 11.67 10.36
C TRP A 35 -22.50 11.75 8.98
N LYS A 36 -23.84 11.71 8.94
CA LYS A 36 -24.62 11.78 7.70
C LYS A 36 -24.25 13.01 6.86
N ARG A 37 -24.15 14.18 7.50
CA ARG A 37 -23.73 15.44 6.84
C ARG A 37 -22.31 15.35 6.27
N ARG A 38 -21.35 14.78 7.00
CA ARG A 38 -19.96 14.63 6.52
C ARG A 38 -19.87 13.67 5.34
N VAL A 39 -20.50 12.50 5.42
CA VAL A 39 -20.56 11.54 4.31
C VAL A 39 -21.20 12.17 3.08
N PHE A 40 -22.35 12.85 3.25
CA PHE A 40 -23.03 13.52 2.14
C PHE A 40 -22.15 14.60 1.48
N ARG A 41 -21.42 15.40 2.25
CA ARG A 41 -20.48 16.39 1.70
C ARG A 41 -19.35 15.72 0.90
N SER A 42 -18.75 14.65 1.42
CA SER A 42 -17.71 13.89 0.72
C SER A 42 -18.23 13.24 -0.55
N TRP A 43 -19.42 12.63 -0.50
CA TRP A 43 -20.09 12.04 -1.65
C TRP A 43 -20.42 13.10 -2.71
N ARG A 44 -21.04 14.22 -2.33
CA ARG A 44 -21.37 15.33 -3.25
C ARG A 44 -20.12 15.86 -3.94
N LYS A 45 -19.00 16.01 -3.22
CA LYS A 45 -17.73 16.43 -3.82
C LYS A 45 -17.26 15.43 -4.88
N LYS A 46 -17.20 14.13 -4.56
CA LYS A 46 -16.78 13.08 -5.51
C LYS A 46 -17.72 12.97 -6.70
N PHE A 47 -19.02 13.14 -6.48
CA PHE A 47 -20.02 13.14 -7.54
C PHE A 47 -19.82 14.32 -8.49
N LEU A 48 -19.59 15.52 -7.98
CA LEU A 48 -19.27 16.69 -8.80
C LEU A 48 -17.96 16.50 -9.58
N GLU A 49 -16.90 16.00 -8.94
CA GLU A 49 -15.63 15.67 -9.60
C GLU A 49 -15.82 14.64 -10.73
N PHE A 50 -16.62 13.60 -10.49
CA PHE A 50 -16.97 12.60 -11.50
C PHE A 50 -17.72 13.21 -12.70
N TRP A 51 -18.71 14.08 -12.44
CA TRP A 51 -19.47 14.74 -13.49
C TRP A 51 -18.60 15.71 -14.31
N GLN A 52 -17.76 16.50 -13.65
CA GLN A 52 -16.78 17.36 -14.32
C GLN A 52 -15.89 16.51 -15.22
N GLN A 53 -15.31 15.42 -14.71
CA GLN A 53 -14.47 14.55 -15.53
C GLN A 53 -15.22 13.96 -16.73
N LYS A 54 -16.50 13.60 -16.59
CA LYS A 54 -17.30 13.05 -17.69
C LYS A 54 -17.56 14.10 -18.79
N ILE A 55 -17.81 15.34 -18.40
CA ILE A 55 -18.02 16.46 -19.34
C ILE A 55 -16.69 16.84 -20.03
N PHE A 56 -15.61 16.98 -19.27
CA PHE A 56 -14.29 17.32 -19.83
C PHE A 56 -13.69 16.20 -20.68
N LYS A 57 -13.92 14.91 -20.36
CA LYS A 57 -13.50 13.79 -21.21
C LYS A 57 -14.20 13.74 -22.57
N ARG A 58 -15.41 14.30 -22.70
CA ARG A 58 -16.09 14.45 -24.00
C ARG A 58 -15.47 15.55 -24.86
N LEU A 59 -14.72 16.48 -24.25
CA LEU A 59 -14.14 17.64 -24.93
C LEU A 59 -12.63 17.50 -25.20
N ASN A 60 -11.91 16.71 -24.40
CA ASN A 60 -10.48 16.48 -24.56
C ASN A 60 -10.15 15.02 -24.92
N THR A 61 -10.16 14.74 -26.22
CA THR A 61 -9.67 13.50 -26.84
C THR A 61 -8.25 13.67 -27.41
N SER A 62 -7.34 14.36 -26.71
CA SER A 62 -5.94 14.46 -27.14
C SER A 62 -4.91 14.09 -26.07
N PHE A 63 -4.15 13.05 -26.43
CA PHE A 63 -2.72 12.82 -26.23
C PHE A 63 -2.13 12.84 -24.81
N GLY A 64 -2.17 11.67 -24.19
CA GLY A 64 -1.41 11.28 -23.01
C GLY A 64 -2.12 10.15 -22.29
N GLY A 65 -1.76 8.89 -22.60
CA GLY A 65 -2.42 7.71 -22.03
C GLY A 65 -2.52 7.77 -20.50
N ARG A 66 -3.55 7.13 -19.90
CA ARG A 66 -3.81 7.20 -18.45
C ARG A 66 -2.57 6.86 -17.63
N GLN A 67 -1.72 5.96 -18.14
CA GLN A 67 -0.44 5.60 -17.54
C GLN A 67 0.56 6.75 -17.41
N TYR A 68 0.66 7.63 -18.39
CA TYR A 68 1.54 8.80 -18.32
C TYR A 68 1.09 9.74 -17.18
N LYS A 69 -0.23 9.96 -17.08
CA LYS A 69 -0.82 10.77 -16.00
C LYS A 69 -0.62 10.13 -14.63
N VAL A 70 -0.78 8.80 -14.53
CA VAL A 70 -0.51 8.04 -13.30
C VAL A 70 0.95 8.21 -12.88
N LYS A 71 1.90 7.96 -13.79
CA LYS A 71 3.33 8.10 -13.52
C LYS A 71 3.66 9.51 -13.03
N ASN A 72 3.22 10.55 -13.73
CA ASN A 72 3.48 11.94 -13.32
C ASN A 72 2.84 12.30 -11.97
N THR A 73 1.64 11.80 -11.68
CA THR A 73 0.97 12.04 -10.39
C THR A 73 1.78 11.44 -9.24
N TYR A 74 2.23 10.20 -9.38
CA TYR A 74 3.03 9.54 -8.36
C TYR A 74 4.45 10.09 -8.26
N GLU A 75 5.06 10.48 -9.38
CA GLU A 75 6.36 11.14 -9.39
C GLU A 75 6.30 12.37 -8.46
N ASN A 76 5.37 13.29 -8.70
CA ASN A 76 5.20 14.49 -7.86
C ASN A 76 4.85 14.18 -6.40
N PHE A 77 4.06 13.13 -6.15
CA PHE A 77 3.68 12.73 -4.80
C PHE A 77 4.89 12.29 -3.98
N TRP A 78 5.77 11.48 -4.56
CA TRP A 78 6.96 10.98 -3.88
C TRP A 78 8.04 12.05 -3.69
N GLY A 79 8.15 13.01 -4.61
CA GLY A 79 9.11 14.12 -4.48
C GLY A 79 8.78 15.13 -3.37
N SER A 80 7.51 15.21 -2.96
CA SER A 80 7.03 16.25 -2.02
C SER A 80 6.67 15.72 -0.63
N THR A 81 6.61 14.40 -0.45
CA THR A 81 6.12 13.81 0.80
C THR A 81 7.25 13.43 1.73
N GLU A 82 7.34 14.10 2.88
CA GLU A 82 8.18 13.66 3.98
C GLU A 82 7.60 12.40 4.64
N THR A 83 8.44 11.36 4.79
CA THR A 83 8.03 10.04 5.30
C THR A 83 7.30 10.13 6.65
N GLY A 84 7.81 10.91 7.60
CA GLY A 84 7.20 11.05 8.93
C GLY A 84 5.81 11.67 8.90
N ALA A 85 5.62 12.74 8.11
CA ALA A 85 4.31 13.38 7.95
C ALA A 85 3.27 12.43 7.32
N HIS A 86 3.71 11.57 6.39
CA HIS A 86 2.83 10.57 5.79
C HIS A 86 2.35 9.51 6.79
N LEU A 87 3.25 9.02 7.64
CA LEU A 87 3.01 7.93 8.59
C LEU A 87 2.39 8.38 9.92
N SER A 88 2.37 9.69 10.19
CA SER A 88 1.84 10.26 11.43
C SER A 88 0.40 9.82 11.75
N THR A 89 -0.01 9.86 13.01
CA THR A 89 -1.42 9.74 13.40
C THR A 89 -2.18 11.06 13.19
N ILE A 90 -1.45 12.16 13.04
CA ILE A 90 -1.98 13.52 12.86
C ILE A 90 -2.15 13.82 11.37
N GLY A 91 -3.29 14.38 10.98
CA GLY A 91 -3.52 14.82 9.62
C GLY A 91 -4.99 14.80 9.21
N LYS A 92 -5.25 14.92 7.92
CA LYS A 92 -6.63 14.94 7.40
C LYS A 92 -7.30 13.56 7.57
N ALA A 93 -8.33 13.51 8.40
CA ALA A 93 -9.22 12.36 8.49
C ALA A 93 -10.36 12.43 7.45
N THR A 94 -10.76 11.27 6.96
CA THR A 94 -11.88 11.10 6.03
C THR A 94 -12.94 10.17 6.62
N PRO A 95 -14.21 10.31 6.22
CA PRO A 95 -15.23 9.33 6.57
C PRO A 95 -14.81 7.92 6.15
N CYS A 96 -14.80 7.00 7.11
CA CYS A 96 -14.48 5.60 6.96
C CYS A 96 -15.61 4.76 7.59
N LEU A 97 -15.99 3.71 6.88
CA LEU A 97 -16.92 2.68 7.36
C LEU A 97 -16.14 1.38 7.49
N TRP A 98 -16.23 0.75 8.66
CA TRP A 98 -15.65 -0.58 8.91
C TRP A 98 -16.69 -1.45 9.61
N GLY A 99 -17.28 -2.39 8.89
CA GLY A 99 -18.47 -3.10 9.37
C GLY A 99 -19.59 -2.10 9.70
N GLU A 100 -20.06 -2.12 10.95
CA GLU A 100 -21.07 -1.18 11.44
C GLU A 100 -20.48 0.13 12.00
N ASP A 101 -19.16 0.19 12.19
CA ASP A 101 -18.53 1.36 12.76
C ASP A 101 -18.44 2.50 11.75
N ARG A 102 -18.74 3.69 12.26
CA ARG A 102 -18.67 4.96 11.52
C ARG A 102 -17.62 5.82 12.16
N MET A 103 -16.59 6.17 11.41
CA MET A 103 -15.47 6.90 11.97
C MET A 103 -14.88 7.92 11.01
N LEU A 104 -14.31 8.98 11.57
CA LEU A 104 -13.32 9.79 10.88
C LEU A 104 -11.96 9.20 11.20
N ALA A 105 -11.25 8.75 10.18
CA ALA A 105 -9.93 8.16 10.33
C ALA A 105 -8.99 8.63 9.22
N ARG A 106 -7.68 8.60 9.47
CA ARG A 106 -6.69 8.79 8.41
C ARG A 106 -6.67 7.56 7.51
N GLY A 107 -6.67 7.77 6.19
CA GLY A 107 -6.61 6.68 5.22
C GLY A 107 -5.36 5.82 5.34
N ILE A 108 -4.23 6.37 5.80
CA ILE A 108 -2.98 5.61 5.98
C ILE A 108 -3.10 4.48 7.01
N GLY A 109 -4.05 4.57 7.95
CA GLY A 109 -4.29 3.50 8.93
C GLY A 109 -4.69 2.18 8.28
N THR A 110 -5.35 2.19 7.11
CA THR A 110 -5.73 0.94 6.44
C THR A 110 -4.50 0.16 5.96
N LYS A 111 -3.39 0.85 5.65
CA LYS A 111 -2.13 0.17 5.33
C LYS A 111 -1.58 -0.60 6.52
N ARG A 112 -1.81 -0.14 7.76
CA ARG A 112 -1.40 -0.87 8.97
C ARG A 112 -2.18 -2.18 9.14
N VAL A 113 -3.45 -2.18 8.74
CA VAL A 113 -4.26 -3.42 8.65
C VAL A 113 -3.77 -4.33 7.52
N HIS A 114 -3.43 -3.78 6.35
CA HIS A 114 -2.83 -4.59 5.27
C HIS A 114 -1.52 -5.24 5.69
N LEU A 115 -0.65 -4.50 6.40
CA LEU A 115 0.59 -5.02 6.96
C LEU A 115 0.37 -6.19 7.91
N LEU A 116 -0.64 -6.11 8.77
CA LEU A 116 -1.03 -7.20 9.67
C LEU A 116 -1.46 -8.45 8.88
N LEU A 117 -2.30 -8.28 7.86
CA LEU A 117 -2.74 -9.38 6.99
C LEU A 117 -1.59 -10.01 6.21
N LEU A 118 -0.72 -9.18 5.62
CA LEU A 118 0.47 -9.63 4.89
C LEU A 118 1.44 -10.36 5.81
N LYS A 119 1.66 -9.86 7.03
CA LYS A 119 2.47 -10.53 8.04
C LYS A 119 1.95 -11.94 8.33
N ARG A 120 0.63 -12.11 8.55
CA ARG A 120 0.04 -13.45 8.74
C ARG A 120 0.20 -14.36 7.53
N ALA A 121 0.03 -13.81 6.32
CA ALA A 121 0.25 -14.56 5.09
C ALA A 121 1.71 -15.06 4.98
N LEU A 122 2.69 -14.20 5.25
CA LEU A 122 4.11 -14.57 5.21
C LEU A 122 4.49 -15.52 6.35
N GLU A 123 3.92 -15.39 7.55
CA GLU A 123 4.08 -16.36 8.65
C GLU A 123 3.60 -17.75 8.24
N ALA A 124 2.49 -17.83 7.49
CA ALA A 124 1.90 -19.09 7.07
C ALA A 124 2.61 -19.73 5.87
N VAL A 125 3.08 -18.92 4.92
CA VAL A 125 3.77 -19.40 3.70
C VAL A 125 5.25 -19.66 3.95
N GLN A 126 5.89 -18.90 4.85
CA GLN A 126 7.33 -18.95 5.12
C GLN A 126 8.21 -18.90 3.85
N PRO A 127 8.02 -17.90 2.96
CA PRO A 127 8.80 -17.82 1.73
C PRO A 127 10.27 -17.45 2.01
N GLU A 128 11.18 -17.79 1.10
CA GLU A 128 12.55 -17.31 1.13
C GLU A 128 12.67 -15.94 0.45
N SER A 129 11.80 -15.67 -0.52
CA SER A 129 11.85 -14.50 -1.40
C SER A 129 10.47 -13.90 -1.67
N VAL A 130 10.39 -12.56 -1.64
CA VAL A 130 9.13 -11.82 -1.79
C VAL A 130 9.31 -10.62 -2.72
N LEU A 131 8.37 -10.44 -3.65
CA LEU A 131 8.27 -9.25 -4.51
C LEU A 131 6.98 -8.47 -4.25
N GLU A 132 7.09 -7.17 -3.97
CA GLU A 132 5.96 -6.23 -4.05
C GLU A 132 6.01 -5.43 -5.36
N VAL A 133 4.98 -5.57 -6.18
CA VAL A 133 4.82 -4.79 -7.40
C VAL A 133 3.94 -3.56 -7.15
N GLY A 134 4.50 -2.38 -7.43
CA GLY A 134 3.89 -1.09 -7.06
C GLY A 134 4.22 -0.69 -5.62
N SER A 135 5.48 -0.91 -5.21
CA SER A 135 5.95 -0.73 -3.83
C SER A 135 6.01 0.74 -3.36
N GLY A 136 5.90 1.72 -4.26
CA GLY A 136 6.03 3.14 -3.93
C GLY A 136 7.42 3.43 -3.36
N TYR A 137 7.46 3.98 -2.14
CA TYR A 137 8.70 4.21 -1.41
C TYR A 137 9.05 3.08 -0.42
N GLY A 138 8.35 1.94 -0.47
CA GLY A 138 8.76 0.71 0.21
C GLY A 138 8.28 0.53 1.65
N ILE A 139 7.33 1.32 2.15
CA ILE A 139 6.89 1.24 3.56
C ILE A 139 6.48 -0.17 4.01
N ASN A 140 5.76 -0.90 3.15
CA ASN A 140 5.32 -2.25 3.48
C ASN A 140 6.52 -3.18 3.64
N LEU A 141 7.41 -3.19 2.64
CA LEU A 141 8.63 -3.99 2.63
C LEU A 141 9.54 -3.68 3.82
N PHE A 142 9.69 -2.41 4.21
CA PHE A 142 10.53 -2.03 5.35
C PHE A 142 9.97 -2.50 6.69
N VAL A 143 8.65 -2.45 6.87
CA VAL A 143 8.04 -2.99 8.09
C VAL A 143 8.14 -4.52 8.10
N LEU A 144 7.82 -5.18 6.97
CA LEU A 144 7.83 -6.63 6.87
C LEU A 144 9.25 -7.21 7.00
N SER A 145 10.27 -6.58 6.41
CA SER A 145 11.66 -7.02 6.56
C SER A 145 12.15 -6.95 8.00
N GLY A 146 11.60 -6.02 8.79
CA GLY A 146 11.83 -5.93 10.22
C GLY A 146 11.23 -7.08 11.04
N TYR A 147 10.19 -7.74 10.54
CA TYR A 147 9.61 -8.94 11.18
C TYR A 147 10.27 -10.23 10.73
N PHE A 148 10.78 -10.28 9.49
CA PHE A 148 11.29 -11.51 8.88
C PHE A 148 12.73 -11.35 8.39
N PRO A 149 13.73 -11.43 9.28
CA PRO A 149 15.14 -11.21 8.90
C PRO A 149 15.69 -12.21 7.87
N ALA A 150 15.09 -13.40 7.79
CA ALA A 150 15.51 -14.46 6.87
C ALA A 150 14.94 -14.30 5.44
N ILE A 151 13.90 -13.50 5.24
CA ILE A 151 13.23 -13.35 3.93
C ILE A 151 13.93 -12.25 3.12
N GLN A 152 14.18 -12.53 1.84
CA GLN A 152 14.67 -11.54 0.89
C GLN A 152 13.50 -10.75 0.28
N PHE A 153 13.45 -9.45 0.56
CA PHE A 153 12.39 -8.58 0.06
C PHE A 153 12.86 -7.74 -1.13
N SER A 154 12.02 -7.70 -2.17
CA SER A 154 12.22 -6.88 -3.35
C SER A 154 10.98 -6.02 -3.63
N GLY A 155 11.20 -4.78 -4.07
CA GLY A 155 10.14 -3.86 -4.48
C GLY A 155 10.35 -3.37 -5.91
N LEU A 156 9.32 -3.45 -6.73
CA LEU A 156 9.27 -2.79 -8.04
C LEU A 156 8.41 -1.53 -7.93
N GLU A 157 8.91 -0.41 -8.43
CA GLU A 157 8.19 0.85 -8.48
C GLU A 157 8.27 1.49 -9.88
N LEU A 158 7.15 2.01 -10.37
CA LEU A 158 7.05 2.60 -11.71
C LEU A 158 7.80 3.92 -11.82
N THR A 159 7.74 4.72 -10.76
CA THR A 159 8.28 6.08 -10.73
C THR A 159 9.75 6.09 -10.33
N ARG A 160 10.52 7.02 -10.89
CA ARG A 160 11.93 7.17 -10.53
C ARG A 160 12.04 7.69 -9.10
N GLN A 161 11.24 8.70 -8.76
CA GLN A 161 11.22 9.28 -7.42
C GLN A 161 10.80 8.28 -6.33
N GLY A 162 9.81 7.42 -6.57
CA GLY A 162 9.45 6.38 -5.60
C GLY A 162 10.60 5.40 -5.34
N ALA A 163 11.22 4.90 -6.41
CA ALA A 163 12.39 4.01 -6.30
C ALA A 163 13.58 4.67 -5.60
N LEU A 164 13.85 5.95 -5.89
CA LEU A 164 14.91 6.72 -5.20
C LEU A 164 14.59 6.94 -3.73
N ALA A 165 13.35 7.27 -3.39
CA ALA A 165 12.91 7.45 -2.00
C ALA A 165 13.06 6.15 -1.20
N ALA A 166 12.69 5.02 -1.80
CA ALA A 166 12.89 3.70 -1.20
C ALA A 166 14.38 3.40 -0.98
N LYS A 167 15.21 3.56 -2.02
CA LYS A 167 16.67 3.36 -1.92
C LYS A 167 17.31 4.23 -0.83
N LYS A 168 16.88 5.49 -0.70
CA LYS A 168 17.36 6.39 0.36
C LYS A 168 17.10 5.83 1.76
N ILE A 169 15.91 5.24 2.00
CA ILE A 169 15.62 4.57 3.27
C ILE A 169 16.48 3.31 3.43
N GLY A 170 16.69 2.55 2.34
CA GLY A 170 17.56 1.37 2.33
C GLY A 170 19.02 1.66 2.72
N THR A 171 19.52 2.88 2.49
CA THR A 171 20.89 3.29 2.87
C THR A 171 21.00 3.87 4.28
N MET A 172 19.90 4.05 5.00
CA MET A 172 19.93 4.54 6.39
C MET A 172 20.58 3.51 7.33
N SER A 173 21.13 3.98 8.45
CA SER A 173 21.72 3.07 9.45
C SER A 173 20.69 2.09 10.01
N CYS A 174 19.47 2.55 10.26
CA CYS A 174 18.35 1.76 10.74
C CYS A 174 17.03 2.36 10.24
N LEU A 175 15.94 1.64 10.43
CA LEU A 175 14.57 2.13 10.23
C LEU A 175 14.33 3.37 11.11
N SER A 176 13.71 4.40 10.53
CA SER A 176 13.34 5.58 11.31
C SER A 176 12.28 5.24 12.36
N GLN A 177 12.25 6.01 13.44
CA GLN A 177 11.26 5.81 14.50
C GLN A 177 9.82 5.90 13.98
N ASP A 178 9.56 6.71 12.95
CA ASP A 178 8.25 6.79 12.31
C ASP A 178 7.82 5.46 11.70
N ILE A 179 8.73 4.74 11.03
CA ILE A 179 8.44 3.42 10.45
C ILE A 179 8.23 2.39 11.56
N VAL A 180 9.06 2.42 12.59
CA VAL A 180 8.94 1.53 13.76
C VAL A 180 7.60 1.75 14.47
N ASN A 181 7.21 3.00 14.71
CA ASN A 181 5.93 3.35 15.35
C ASN A 181 4.72 3.05 14.45
N PHE A 182 4.90 3.09 13.14
CA PHE A 182 3.86 2.76 12.18
C PHE A 182 3.55 1.26 12.13
N ALA A 183 4.50 0.40 12.48
CA ALA A 183 4.33 -1.05 12.44
C ALA A 183 3.16 -1.52 13.34
N PRO A 184 2.34 -2.51 12.92
CA PRO A 184 1.26 -3.03 13.76
C PRO A 184 1.76 -3.72 15.03
N ASP A 185 2.94 -4.36 14.96
CA ASP A 185 3.59 -5.09 16.05
C ASP A 185 5.03 -4.58 16.25
N LYS A 186 5.70 -5.10 17.29
CA LYS A 186 7.12 -4.81 17.54
C LYS A 186 8.00 -5.39 16.43
N ILE A 187 8.76 -4.53 15.75
CA ILE A 187 9.82 -4.91 14.81
C ILE A 187 10.95 -5.63 15.55
N ILE A 188 11.45 -6.74 14.99
CA ILE A 188 12.51 -7.57 15.56
C ILE A 188 13.88 -7.03 15.15
N ASP A 189 14.04 -6.67 13.88
CA ASP A 189 15.28 -6.14 13.34
C ASP A 189 15.11 -4.73 12.77
N VAL A 190 15.57 -3.73 13.53
CA VAL A 190 15.53 -2.32 13.13
C VAL A 190 16.52 -1.98 12.02
N ASN A 191 17.48 -2.84 11.68
CA ASN A 191 18.45 -2.63 10.61
C ASN A 191 18.04 -3.34 9.30
N ALA A 192 16.84 -3.93 9.26
CA ALA A 192 16.37 -4.71 8.12
C ALA A 192 16.19 -3.91 6.83
N ASN A 193 16.17 -2.57 6.91
CA ASN A 193 16.04 -1.68 5.75
C ASN A 193 17.13 -1.92 4.69
N ARG A 194 18.34 -2.29 5.11
CA ARG A 194 19.48 -2.50 4.19
C ARG A 194 19.38 -3.77 3.35
N ARG A 195 18.48 -4.69 3.71
CA ARG A 195 18.28 -5.97 3.01
C ARG A 195 17.17 -5.93 1.97
N VAL A 196 16.47 -4.80 1.84
CA VAL A 196 15.37 -4.65 0.88
C VAL A 196 15.91 -4.12 -0.44
N ASN A 197 15.69 -4.87 -1.51
CA ASN A 197 16.11 -4.49 -2.86
C ASN A 197 15.01 -3.68 -3.55
N PHE A 198 15.37 -2.61 -4.25
CA PHE A 198 14.42 -1.78 -4.98
C PHE A 198 14.81 -1.58 -6.45
N TYR A 199 13.84 -1.80 -7.31
CA TYR A 199 13.96 -1.71 -8.76
C TYR A 199 12.98 -0.66 -9.28
N GLN A 200 13.46 0.17 -10.20
CA GLN A 200 12.58 1.01 -11.00
C GLN A 200 12.16 0.21 -12.24
N GLY A 201 10.87 0.03 -12.48
CA GLY A 201 10.40 -0.73 -13.63
C GLY A 201 8.88 -0.76 -13.76
N SER A 202 8.41 -1.36 -14.85
CA SER A 202 6.99 -1.44 -15.17
C SER A 202 6.47 -2.84 -14.91
N ALA A 203 5.29 -2.97 -14.30
CA ALA A 203 4.60 -4.25 -14.17
C ALA A 203 4.22 -4.89 -15.51
N LYS A 204 4.31 -4.16 -16.63
CA LYS A 204 4.11 -4.74 -17.98
C LYS A 204 5.17 -5.76 -18.37
N ASN A 205 6.38 -5.60 -17.87
CA ASN A 205 7.53 -6.42 -18.22
C ASN A 205 8.49 -6.39 -17.02
N LEU A 206 8.32 -7.37 -16.14
CA LEU A 206 9.10 -7.49 -14.93
C LEU A 206 10.53 -7.95 -15.29
N PRO A 207 11.57 -7.27 -14.80
CA PRO A 207 12.97 -7.57 -15.14
C PRO A 207 13.51 -8.76 -14.32
N PHE A 208 12.69 -9.80 -14.13
CA PHE A 208 12.99 -10.97 -13.33
C PHE A 208 12.72 -12.25 -14.13
N ALA A 209 13.47 -13.30 -13.80
CA ALA A 209 13.30 -14.63 -14.39
C ALA A 209 11.98 -15.27 -13.92
N ASP A 210 11.55 -16.31 -14.63
CA ASP A 210 10.39 -17.10 -14.27
C ASP A 210 10.62 -17.80 -12.92
N ASN A 211 9.58 -17.88 -12.08
CA ASN A 211 9.63 -18.50 -10.74
C ASN A 211 10.80 -18.00 -9.88
N SER A 212 11.05 -16.69 -9.88
CA SER A 212 12.17 -16.08 -9.15
C SER A 212 11.81 -15.62 -7.74
N PHE A 213 10.53 -15.65 -7.37
CA PHE A 213 10.03 -15.28 -6.05
C PHE A 213 9.01 -16.30 -5.55
N ASP A 214 9.07 -16.67 -4.28
CA ASP A 214 8.08 -17.59 -3.70
C ASP A 214 6.72 -16.91 -3.48
N VAL A 215 6.72 -15.60 -3.23
CA VAL A 215 5.51 -14.79 -3.07
C VAL A 215 5.63 -13.48 -3.84
N VAL A 216 4.64 -13.22 -4.69
CA VAL A 216 4.47 -11.94 -5.39
C VAL A 216 3.15 -11.33 -4.97
N TYR A 217 3.16 -10.07 -4.54
CA TYR A 217 1.95 -9.35 -4.16
C TYR A 217 1.94 -7.89 -4.62
N THR A 218 0.77 -7.27 -4.50
CA THR A 218 0.57 -5.85 -4.78
C THR A 218 -0.48 -5.28 -3.83
N VAL A 219 -0.30 -4.02 -3.39
CA VAL A 219 -1.21 -3.35 -2.46
C VAL A 219 -1.66 -2.04 -3.07
N LEU A 220 -2.95 -1.95 -3.44
CA LEU A 220 -3.58 -0.74 -3.98
C LEU A 220 -2.87 -0.14 -5.22
N ALA A 221 -2.17 -0.96 -6.00
CA ALA A 221 -1.48 -0.53 -7.22
C ALA A 221 -2.17 -1.01 -8.52
N LEU A 222 -2.92 -2.12 -8.49
CA LEU A 222 -3.60 -2.66 -9.68
C LEU A 222 -4.61 -1.69 -10.30
N GLU A 223 -5.23 -0.84 -9.48
CA GLU A 223 -6.18 0.19 -9.94
C GLU A 223 -5.50 1.27 -10.80
N ALA A 224 -4.20 1.49 -10.59
CA ALA A 224 -3.36 2.35 -11.41
C ALA A 224 -2.87 1.64 -12.68
N MET A 225 -2.98 0.30 -12.73
CA MET A 225 -2.54 -0.56 -13.82
C MET A 225 -3.69 -0.97 -14.76
N GLU A 226 -4.86 -0.32 -14.70
CA GLU A 226 -6.06 -0.73 -15.45
C GLU A 226 -5.80 -1.12 -16.91
N GLU A 227 -5.10 -0.26 -17.66
CA GLU A 227 -4.82 -0.46 -19.09
C GLU A 227 -3.91 -1.67 -19.38
N ILE A 228 -3.20 -2.17 -18.38
CA ILE A 228 -2.26 -3.29 -18.48
C ILE A 228 -2.55 -4.39 -17.48
N ARG A 229 -3.71 -4.38 -16.84
CA ARG A 229 -3.99 -5.25 -15.69
C ARG A 229 -3.75 -6.71 -16.05
N HIS A 230 -4.21 -7.14 -17.22
CA HIS A 230 -4.01 -8.50 -17.70
C HIS A 230 -2.53 -8.85 -17.85
N GLN A 231 -1.77 -8.00 -18.56
CA GLN A 231 -0.33 -8.19 -18.75
C GLN A 231 0.43 -8.18 -17.42
N ALA A 232 0.08 -7.27 -16.51
CA ALA A 232 0.68 -7.21 -15.18
C ALA A 232 0.39 -8.49 -14.39
N LEU A 233 -0.86 -8.99 -14.38
CA LEU A 233 -1.19 -10.24 -13.70
C LEU A 233 -0.47 -11.45 -14.29
N GLN A 234 -0.29 -11.50 -15.63
CA GLN A 234 0.51 -12.54 -16.28
C GLN A 234 1.97 -12.48 -15.82
N GLU A 235 2.57 -11.28 -15.77
CA GLU A 235 3.94 -11.11 -15.31
C GLU A 235 4.11 -11.45 -13.82
N LEU A 236 3.17 -11.04 -12.97
CA LEU A 236 3.16 -11.40 -11.55
C LEU A 236 3.10 -12.92 -11.37
N ALA A 237 2.27 -13.61 -12.16
CA ALA A 237 2.17 -15.07 -12.12
C ALA A 237 3.39 -15.78 -12.73
N ARG A 238 4.09 -15.15 -13.68
CA ARG A 238 5.30 -15.71 -14.30
C ARG A 238 6.49 -15.72 -13.34
N VAL A 239 6.64 -14.65 -12.55
CA VAL A 239 7.80 -14.50 -11.64
C VAL A 239 7.56 -15.09 -10.25
N ALA A 240 6.29 -15.38 -9.90
CA ALA A 240 5.90 -16.22 -8.77
C ALA A 240 6.13 -17.71 -9.08
#